data_AF-A0A3M1SN52-F1
#
_entry.id   AF-A0A3M1SN52-F1
#
_cell.length_a   1.000
_cell.length_b   1.000
_cell.length_c   1.000
_cell.angle_alpha   90.00
_cell.angle_beta   90.00
_cell.angle_gamma   90.00
#
_symmetry.space_group_name_H-M   'P 1'
#
loop_
_entity.id
_entity.type
_entity.pdbx_description
1 polymer ?
#
loop_
_entity_poly.entity_id
_entity_poly.type
_entity_poly.pdbx_seq_one_letter_code
_entity_poly.pdbx_strand_id
1 'polypeptide(L)' 'MKPKILIVTAFFPPQNSIASLRSYSWAKYWSQSGYNVTVLTTPKTLHYANINIPKADYQVLEIPIPFF' A
#
# COMPACT_ATOMS: atom_id res chain seq x y z
N MET A 1 4.25 -23.62 -3.90
CA MET A 1 4.86 -22.42 -3.27
C MET A 1 4.01 -21.22 -3.63
N LYS A 2 3.59 -20.38 -2.67
CA LYS A 2 2.75 -19.20 -2.99
C LYS A 2 3.63 -18.05 -3.52
N PRO A 3 3.23 -17.36 -4.61
CA PRO A 3 3.94 -16.20 -5.12
C PRO A 3 4.16 -15.10 -4.08
N LYS A 4 5.32 -14.44 -4.17
CA LYS A 4 5.64 -13.20 -3.44
C LYS A 4 5.40 -12.04 -4.40
N ILE A 5 4.61 -11.06 -3.96
CA ILE A 5 4.20 -9.91 -4.78
C ILE A 5 4.73 -8.64 -4.13
N LEU A 6 5.49 -7.85 -4.89
CA LEU A 6 5.88 -6.50 -4.50
C LEU A 6 5.06 -5.49 -5.31
N ILE A 7 4.27 -4.67 -4.64
CA ILE A 7 3.55 -3.55 -5.24
C ILE A 7 4.36 -2.28 -4.99
N VAL A 8 4.82 -1.62 -6.05
CA VAL A 8 5.54 -0.34 -5.95
C VAL A 8 4.59 0.79 -6.35
N THR A 9 4.31 1.71 -5.43
CA THR A 9 3.37 2.82 -5.71
C THR A 9 3.66 4.05 -4.85
N ALA A 10 3.55 5.25 -5.43
CA ALA A 10 3.54 6.49 -4.65
C ALA A 10 2.17 6.76 -4.01
N PHE A 11 1.08 6.24 -4.59
CA PHE A 11 -0.29 6.43 -4.11
C PHE A 11 -0.73 5.21 -3.32
N PHE A 12 -0.83 5.34 -2.00
CA PHE A 12 -1.29 4.28 -1.10
C PHE A 12 -1.97 4.89 0.13
N PRO A 13 -2.92 4.20 0.80
CA PRO A 13 -3.45 4.67 2.07
C PRO A 13 -2.33 4.99 3.07
N PRO A 14 -2.50 6.02 3.92
CA PRO A 14 -3.75 6.75 4.20
C PRO A 14 -4.13 7.86 3.20
N GLN A 15 -3.33 8.11 2.16
CA GLN A 15 -3.63 9.15 1.18
C GLN A 15 -4.97 8.89 0.48
N ASN A 16 -5.92 9.81 0.62
CA ASN A 16 -7.24 9.71 0.02
C ASN A 16 -7.20 10.11 -1.46
N SER A 17 -6.94 9.13 -2.33
CA SER A 17 -6.97 9.30 -3.77
C SER A 17 -7.51 8.05 -4.46
N ILE A 18 -8.11 8.22 -5.65
CA ILE A 18 -8.58 7.08 -6.46
C ILE A 18 -7.41 6.15 -6.82
N ALA A 19 -6.21 6.69 -7.02
CA ALA A 19 -5.01 5.90 -7.25
C ALA A 19 -4.68 5.00 -6.04
N SER A 20 -4.75 5.55 -4.82
CA SER A 20 -4.52 4.80 -3.58
C SER A 20 -5.48 3.63 -3.39
N LEU A 21 -6.77 3.83 -3.72
CA LEU A 21 -7.81 2.80 -3.57
C LEU A 21 -7.58 1.58 -4.47
N ARG A 22 -7.03 1.78 -5.67
CA ARG A 22 -6.72 0.69 -6.61
C ARG A 22 -5.60 -0.18 -6.08
N SER A 23 -4.46 0.41 -5.73
CA SER A 23 -3.33 -0.32 -5.15
C SER A 23 -3.67 -0.98 -3.82
N TYR A 24 -4.51 -0.34 -3.00
CA TYR A 24 -5.03 -0.96 -1.78
C TYR A 24 -5.87 -2.21 -2.08
N SER A 25 -6.77 -2.12 -3.06
CA SER A 25 -7.63 -3.26 -3.44
C SER A 25 -6.80 -4.46 -3.87
N TRP A 26 -5.74 -4.25 -4.65
CA TRP A 26 -4.80 -5.31 -5.01
C TRP A 26 -4.12 -5.92 -3.79
N ALA A 27 -3.55 -5.08 -2.91
CA ALA A 27 -2.87 -5.55 -1.70
C ALA A 27 -3.81 -6.37 -0.82
N LYS A 28 -5.03 -5.88 -0.59
CA LYS A 28 -6.08 -6.54 0.19
C LYS A 28 -6.48 -7.87 -0.43
N TYR A 29 -6.93 -7.89 -1.68
CA TYR A 29 -7.54 -9.10 -2.24
C TYR A 29 -6.51 -10.18 -2.54
N TRP A 30 -5.27 -9.82 -2.90
CA TRP A 30 -4.20 -10.80 -3.04
C TRP A 30 -3.72 -11.33 -1.71
N SER A 31 -3.57 -10.50 -0.67
CA SER A 31 -3.22 -11.02 0.66
C SER A 31 -4.32 -11.95 1.20
N GLN A 32 -5.59 -11.60 1.02
CA GLN A 32 -6.75 -12.43 1.39
C GLN A 32 -6.83 -13.74 0.60
N SER A 33 -6.38 -13.75 -0.66
CA SER A 33 -6.22 -14.99 -1.46
C SER A 33 -5.02 -15.83 -1.00
N GLY A 34 -4.29 -15.36 0.02
CA GLY A 34 -3.20 -16.05 0.68
C GLY A 34 -1.82 -15.81 0.05
N TYR A 35 -1.68 -14.89 -0.91
CA TYR A 35 -0.38 -14.49 -1.45
C TYR A 35 0.42 -13.70 -0.41
N ASN A 36 1.75 -13.76 -0.49
CA ASN A 36 2.60 -12.92 0.35
C ASN A 36 2.81 -11.58 -0.36
N VAL A 37 2.21 -10.51 0.18
CA VAL A 37 2.19 -9.18 -0.45
C VAL A 37 2.96 -8.17 0.40
N THR A 38 3.86 -7.45 -0.26
CA THR A 38 4.55 -6.27 0.29
C THR A 38 4.25 -5.07 -0.59
N VAL A 39 3.95 -3.93 0.03
CA VAL A 39 3.74 -2.64 -0.63
C VAL A 39 4.93 -1.76 -0.32
N LEU A 40 5.68 -1.34 -1.34
CA LEU A 40 6.70 -0.31 -1.24
C LEU A 40 6.09 1.03 -1.65
N THR A 41 6.12 2.00 -0.74
CA THR A 41 5.58 3.34 -0.96
C THR A 41 6.44 4.42 -0.30
N THR A 42 6.10 5.68 -0.53
CA THR A 42 6.70 6.80 0.18
C THR A 42 6.00 7.06 1.52
N PRO A 43 6.68 7.62 2.53
CA PRO A 43 6.02 8.09 3.74
C PRO A 43 4.85 9.02 3.41
N LYS A 44 3.71 8.84 4.08
CA LYS A 44 2.54 9.70 3.90
C LYS A 44 2.42 10.70 5.04
N THR A 45 2.30 11.98 4.70
CA THR A 45 1.93 13.01 5.67
C THR A 45 0.47 12.85 6.05
N LEU A 46 0.18 12.92 7.35
CA LEU A 46 -1.20 12.88 7.81
C LEU A 46 -1.94 14.15 7.40
N HIS A 47 -3.13 14.00 6.82
CA HIS A 47 -3.98 15.09 6.37
C HIS A 47 -5.41 14.86 6.88
N TYR A 48 -6.18 15.93 7.10
CA TYR A 48 -7.56 15.83 7.60
C TYR A 48 -8.47 15.00 6.68
N ALA A 49 -8.12 14.96 5.38
CA ALA A 49 -8.87 14.25 4.35
C ALA A 49 -8.46 12.78 4.21
N ASN A 50 -7.54 12.28 5.04
CA ASN A 50 -7.05 10.90 4.97
C ASN A 50 -8.18 9.90 5.12
N ILE A 51 -8.05 8.80 4.40
CA ILE A 51 -9.01 7.71 4.46
C ILE A 51 -8.54 6.66 5.47
N ASN A 52 -9.40 6.35 6.44
CA ASN A 52 -9.16 5.28 7.39
C ASN A 52 -9.74 3.97 6.83
N ILE A 53 -8.89 3.17 6.20
CA ILE A 53 -9.27 1.88 5.62
C ILE A 53 -8.67 0.75 6.46
N PRO A 54 -9.42 -0.33 6.76
CA PRO A 54 -8.88 -1.49 7.47
C PRO A 54 -7.64 -2.05 6.79
N LYS A 55 -6.60 -2.34 7.57
CA LYS A 55 -5.40 -3.02 7.08
C LYS A 55 -5.71 -4.50 6.91
N ALA A 56 -5.28 -5.08 5.79
CA ALA A 56 -5.32 -6.53 5.55
C ALA A 56 -3.93 -7.15 5.76
N ASP A 57 -3.80 -8.45 5.48
CA ASP A 57 -2.58 -9.25 5.72
C ASP A 57 -1.43 -8.99 4.71
N TYR A 58 -1.11 -7.72 4.46
CA TYR A 58 0.03 -7.30 3.65
C TYR A 58 1.00 -6.43 4.46
N GLN A 59 2.26 -6.44 4.05
CA GLN A 59 3.30 -5.58 4.62
C GLN A 59 3.35 -4.24 3.87
N VAL A 60 3.69 -3.17 4.57
CA VAL A 60 3.95 -1.86 3.97
C VAL A 60 5.34 -1.42 4.38
N LEU A 61 6.15 -1.07 3.39
CA LEU A 61 7.48 -0.52 3.53
C LEU A 61 7.46 0.91 3.01
N GLU A 62 7.67 1.88 3.90
CA GLU A 62 7.72 3.29 3.55
C GLU A 62 9.18 3.72 3.43
N ILE A 63 9.59 4.19 2.25
CA ILE A 63 10.96 4.64 1.98
C ILE A 63 10.93 6.09 1.45
N PRO A 64 11.62 7.04 2.10
CA PRO A 64 11.77 8.40 1.57
C PRO A 64 12.45 8.39 0.20
N ILE A 65 12.05 9.31 -0.69
CA ILE A 65 12.75 9.50 -1.96
C ILE A 65 14.14 10.09 -1.65
N PRO A 66 15.24 9.49 -2.13
CA PRO A 66 16.57 10.05 -1.92
C PRO A 66 16.69 11.41 -2.62
N PHE A 67 17.22 12.39 -1.91
CA PHE A 67 17.64 13.66 -2.49
C PHE A 67 19.11 13.52 -2.89
N PHE A 68 19.41 13.76 -4.17
CA PHE A 68 20.77 13.81 -4.72
C PHE A 68 21.14 15.25 -5.05
#